data_AF-A0A0Q4QFZ1-F1
#
_entry.id   AF-A0A0Q4QFZ1-F1
#
_cell.length_a   1.000
_cell.length_b   1.000
_cell.length_c   1.000
_cell.angle_alpha   90.00
_cell.angle_beta   90.00
_cell.angle_gamma   90.00
#
_symmetry.space_group_name_H-M   'P 1'
#
loop_
_entity.id
_entity.type
_entity.pdbx_description
1 polymer ?
#
loop_
_entity_poly.entity_id
_entity_poly.type
_entity_poly.pdbx_seq_one_letter_code
_entity_poly.pdbx_strand_id
1 'polypeptide(L)'
;MADEHKPTKKMAANAEKGLKLHETFDRGGTEVGVKRAKQIVDGGPMSDDDVKSMHSYFARHDVDKGTKAHRWGDDDDPSAGYIAWLLWGGDEGKEWADRQREKIDT
;
A
#
# COMPACT_ATOMS: atom_id res chain seq x y z
N MET A 1 4.71 -10.26 23.12
CA MET A 1 4.02 -8.96 23.05
C MET A 1 3.99 -8.64 21.57
N ALA A 2 2.83 -8.41 20.96
CA ALA A 2 2.77 -8.15 19.53
C ALA A 2 3.60 -6.89 19.25
N ASP A 3 4.63 -6.99 18.42
CA ASP A 3 5.41 -5.83 18.04
C ASP A 3 4.49 -4.88 17.27
N GLU A 4 4.12 -3.76 17.91
CA GLU A 4 3.26 -2.75 17.30
C GLU A 4 4.06 -2.02 16.21
N HIS A 5 3.95 -2.48 14.96
CA HIS A 5 4.56 -1.82 13.83
C HIS A 5 3.75 -0.57 13.46
N LYS A 6 4.43 0.57 13.29
CA LYS A 6 3.77 1.83 12.92
C LYS A 6 4.11 2.23 11.49
N PRO A 7 3.11 2.60 10.67
CA PRO A 7 3.35 3.11 9.34
C PRO A 7 4.05 4.48 9.40
N THR A 8 4.79 4.81 8.35
CA THR A 8 5.49 6.08 8.25
C THR A 8 4.59 7.18 7.69
N LYS A 9 4.93 8.46 7.94
CA LYS A 9 4.20 9.61 7.37
C LYS A 9 4.16 9.59 5.84
N LYS A 10 5.19 9.06 5.19
CA LYS A 10 5.23 8.93 3.72
C LYS A 10 4.23 7.88 3.22
N MET A 11 4.12 6.75 3.92
CA MET A 11 3.10 5.74 3.63
C MET A 11 1.69 6.33 3.76
N ALA A 12 1.45 7.12 4.82
CA ALA A 12 0.18 7.83 5.01
C ALA A 12 -0.13 8.75 3.83
N ALA A 13 0.82 9.59 3.41
CA ALA A 13 0.63 10.48 2.26
C ALA A 13 0.31 9.72 0.95
N ASN A 14 0.98 8.57 0.72
CA ASN A 14 0.69 7.71 -0.42
C ASN A 14 -0.71 7.08 -0.32
N ALA A 15 -1.09 6.58 0.85
CA ALA A 15 -2.41 6.00 1.09
C ALA A 15 -3.53 7.04 0.92
N GLU A 16 -3.34 8.26 1.39
CA GLU A 16 -4.26 9.39 1.16
C GLU A 16 -4.41 9.69 -0.34
N LYS A 17 -3.30 9.71 -1.08
CA LYS A 17 -3.31 9.88 -2.53
C LYS A 17 -4.07 8.74 -3.21
N GLY A 18 -3.79 7.48 -2.83
CA GLY A 18 -4.48 6.30 -3.35
C GLY A 18 -5.99 6.36 -3.11
N LEU A 19 -6.44 6.80 -1.92
CA LEU A 19 -7.86 6.97 -1.61
C LEU A 19 -8.53 8.02 -2.50
N LYS A 20 -7.88 9.16 -2.74
CA LYS A 20 -8.39 10.22 -3.62
C LYS A 20 -8.51 9.74 -5.07
N LEU A 21 -7.50 9.03 -5.57
CA LEU A 21 -7.54 8.48 -6.93
C LEU A 21 -8.59 7.37 -7.05
N HIS A 22 -8.73 6.52 -6.02
CA HIS A 22 -9.78 5.51 -5.98
C HIS A 22 -11.18 6.14 -6.04
N GLU A 23 -11.43 7.22 -5.29
CA GLU A 23 -12.70 7.95 -5.33
C GLU A 23 -12.96 8.63 -6.68
N THR A 24 -11.91 9.16 -7.31
CA THR A 24 -12.02 9.91 -8.58
C THR A 24 -12.22 9.00 -9.78
N PHE A 25 -11.46 7.90 -9.85
CA PHE A 25 -11.41 7.02 -11.01
C PHE A 25 -12.20 5.73 -10.86
N ASP A 26 -12.66 5.39 -9.64
CA ASP A 26 -13.33 4.13 -9.29
C ASP A 26 -12.53 2.89 -9.77
N ARG A 27 -11.20 2.98 -9.66
CA ARG A 27 -10.25 1.98 -10.15
C ARG A 27 -9.32 1.55 -9.01
N GLY A 28 -8.90 0.29 -9.06
CA GLY A 28 -7.81 -0.24 -8.25
C GLY A 28 -8.12 -0.41 -6.76
N GLY A 29 -7.69 -1.54 -6.20
CA GLY A 29 -7.93 -1.89 -4.81
C GLY A 29 -9.33 -2.45 -4.55
N THR A 30 -9.40 -3.40 -3.62
CA THR A 30 -10.67 -3.91 -3.06
C THR A 30 -10.99 -3.17 -1.77
N GLU A 31 -12.15 -3.43 -1.15
CA GLU A 31 -12.48 -2.91 0.19
C GLU A 31 -11.37 -3.18 1.22
N VAL A 32 -10.63 -4.28 1.06
CA VAL A 32 -9.47 -4.61 1.90
C VAL A 32 -8.35 -3.58 1.73
N GLY A 33 -8.03 -3.20 0.49
CA GLY A 33 -7.04 -2.18 0.19
C GLY A 33 -7.46 -0.80 0.70
N VAL A 34 -8.73 -0.43 0.56
CA VAL A 34 -9.28 0.83 1.08
C VAL A 34 -9.22 0.86 2.61
N LYS A 35 -9.57 -0.24 3.27
CA LYS A 35 -9.47 -0.35 4.74
C LYS A 35 -8.02 -0.25 5.21
N ARG A 36 -7.08 -0.90 4.51
CA ARG A 36 -5.65 -0.80 4.81
C ARG A 36 -5.15 0.63 4.66
N ALA A 37 -5.52 1.31 3.58
CA ALA A 37 -5.16 2.71 3.35
C ALA A 37 -5.61 3.58 4.54
N LYS A 38 -6.87 3.45 4.96
CA LYS A 38 -7.40 4.19 6.13
C LYS A 38 -6.58 3.92 7.40
N GLN A 39 -6.26 2.65 7.70
CA GLN A 39 -5.40 2.30 8.85
C GLN A 39 -4.00 2.93 8.76
N ILE A 40 -3.41 2.98 7.55
CA ILE A 40 -2.10 3.62 7.31
C ILE A 40 -2.20 5.13 7.56
N VAL A 41 -3.25 5.78 7.03
CA VAL A 41 -3.49 7.22 7.17
C VAL A 41 -3.70 7.61 8.64
N ASP A 42 -4.47 6.82 9.38
CA ASP A 42 -4.71 7.03 10.81
C ASP A 42 -3.45 6.79 11.66
N GLY A 43 -2.38 6.25 11.06
CA GLY A 43 -1.16 5.92 11.80
C GLY A 43 -1.35 4.78 12.80
N GLY A 44 -2.37 3.94 12.59
CA GLY A 44 -2.75 2.89 13.51
C GLY A 44 -1.66 1.81 13.66
N PRO A 45 -1.58 1.14 14.82
CA PRO A 45 -0.68 0.01 14.99
C PRO A 45 -1.05 -1.12 14.03
N MET A 46 -0.02 -1.83 13.56
CA MET A 46 -0.13 -2.98 12.67
C MET A 46 0.52 -4.19 13.33
N SER A 47 -0.13 -5.35 13.21
CA SER A 47 0.39 -6.62 13.70
C SER A 47 1.44 -7.20 12.74
N ASP A 48 2.16 -8.22 13.19
CA ASP A 48 3.06 -9.01 12.35
C ASP A 48 2.32 -9.62 11.14
N ASP A 49 1.08 -10.07 11.32
CA ASP A 49 0.25 -10.60 10.24
C ASP A 49 -0.10 -9.51 9.21
N ASP A 50 -0.36 -8.29 9.67
CA ASP A 50 -0.54 -7.15 8.78
C ASP A 50 0.71 -6.89 7.95
N VAL A 51 1.89 -6.86 8.57
CA VAL A 51 3.17 -6.71 7.88
C VAL A 51 3.39 -7.82 6.84
N LYS A 52 3.15 -9.09 7.22
CA LYS A 52 3.27 -10.24 6.31
C LYS A 52 2.30 -10.15 5.13
N SER A 53 1.09 -9.66 5.38
CA SER A 53 0.07 -9.41 4.36
C SER A 53 0.54 -8.32 3.38
N MET A 54 1.05 -7.20 3.89
CA MET A 54 1.59 -6.11 3.09
C MET A 54 2.77 -6.57 2.22
N HIS A 55 3.75 -7.26 2.81
CA HIS A 55 4.88 -7.82 2.07
C HIS A 55 4.43 -8.75 0.94
N SER A 56 3.51 -9.68 1.25
CA SER A 56 2.98 -10.63 0.26
C SER A 56 2.22 -9.93 -0.88
N TYR A 57 1.50 -8.85 -0.57
CA TYR A 57 0.82 -8.03 -1.56
C TYR A 57 1.83 -7.39 -2.52
N PHE A 58 2.83 -6.67 -2.00
CA PHE A 58 3.82 -5.99 -2.83
C PHE A 58 4.64 -6.96 -3.68
N ALA A 59 5.01 -8.12 -3.15
CA ALA A 59 5.75 -9.14 -3.91
C ALA A 59 4.95 -9.69 -5.10
N ARG A 60 3.62 -9.79 -5.00
CA ARG A 60 2.76 -10.30 -6.08
C ARG A 60 2.37 -9.25 -7.10
N HIS A 61 2.38 -7.98 -6.72
CA HIS A 61 1.89 -6.87 -7.55
C HIS A 61 3.01 -5.96 -8.09
N ASP A 62 4.27 -6.28 -7.83
CA ASP A 62 5.41 -5.58 -8.45
C ASP A 62 5.39 -5.69 -9.98
N VAL A 63 4.87 -6.82 -10.51
CA VAL A 63 4.67 -7.04 -11.95
C VAL A 63 3.61 -6.12 -12.57
N ASP A 64 2.66 -5.61 -11.77
CA ASP A 64 1.58 -4.74 -12.25
C ASP A 64 2.10 -3.34 -12.65
N LYS A 65 3.33 -3.00 -12.22
CA LYS A 65 4.07 -1.80 -12.64
C LYS A 65 4.34 -1.75 -14.14
N GLY A 66 4.43 -2.91 -14.80
CA GLY A 66 4.72 -3.03 -16.23
C GLY A 66 3.48 -3.06 -17.13
N THR A 67 2.28 -2.79 -16.60
CA THR A 67 1.05 -2.86 -17.39
C THR A 67 1.03 -1.79 -18.49
N LYS A 68 0.58 -2.18 -19.70
CA LYS A 68 0.53 -1.29 -20.88
C LYS A 68 -0.72 -0.40 -20.93
N ALA A 69 -1.71 -0.70 -20.10
CA ALA A 69 -2.98 0.02 -20.04
C ALA A 69 -2.97 0.97 -18.83
N HIS A 70 -3.17 2.27 -19.10
CA HIS A 70 -3.05 3.37 -18.14
C HIS A 70 -1.63 3.52 -17.58
N ARG A 71 -1.30 4.71 -17.04
CA ARG A 71 0.10 5.05 -16.71
C ARG A 71 0.37 4.86 -15.22
N TRP A 72 1.50 4.23 -14.92
CA TRP A 72 2.00 4.17 -13.54
C TRP A 72 2.57 5.54 -13.16
N GLY A 73 2.18 6.07 -11.99
CA GLY A 73 2.67 7.38 -11.55
C GLY A 73 2.00 8.59 -12.21
N ASP A 74 0.92 8.37 -12.96
CA ASP A 74 0.14 9.45 -13.58
C ASP A 74 -1.10 9.74 -12.72
N ASP A 75 -1.34 11.01 -12.44
CA ASP A 75 -2.44 11.45 -11.57
C ASP A 75 -3.72 11.74 -12.37
N ASP A 76 -3.62 11.89 -13.70
CA ASP A 76 -4.73 12.19 -14.60
C ASP A 76 -5.33 10.91 -15.24
N ASP A 77 -4.52 9.86 -15.43
CA ASP A 77 -4.99 8.54 -15.86
C ASP A 77 -4.22 7.39 -15.18
N PRO A 78 -4.36 7.24 -13.86
CA PRO A 78 -3.70 6.19 -13.09
C PRO A 78 -4.22 4.79 -13.48
N SER A 79 -3.29 3.84 -13.56
CA SER A 79 -3.67 2.43 -13.66
C SER A 79 -4.29 1.92 -12.36
N ALA A 80 -5.16 0.92 -12.46
CA ALA A 80 -5.74 0.25 -11.29
C ALA A 80 -4.65 -0.34 -10.38
N GLY A 81 -3.56 -0.85 -10.96
CA GLY A 81 -2.39 -1.32 -10.22
C GLY A 81 -1.70 -0.21 -9.43
N TYR A 82 -1.57 0.98 -10.02
CA TYR A 82 -0.96 2.14 -9.34
C TYR A 82 -1.81 2.63 -8.16
N ILE A 83 -3.14 2.75 -8.34
CA ILE A 83 -4.03 3.13 -7.24
C ILE A 83 -3.96 2.10 -6.12
N ALA A 84 -4.05 0.81 -6.45
CA ALA A 84 -3.94 -0.25 -5.47
C ALA A 84 -2.59 -0.18 -4.74
N TRP A 85 -1.49 0.04 -5.45
CA TRP A 85 -0.16 0.19 -4.86
C TRP A 85 -0.08 1.34 -3.85
N LEU A 86 -0.65 2.50 -4.19
CA LEU A 86 -0.72 3.66 -3.31
C LEU A 86 -1.57 3.39 -2.06
N LEU A 87 -2.71 2.69 -2.19
CA LEU A 87 -3.56 2.31 -1.05
C LEU A 87 -2.80 1.51 0.01
N TRP A 88 -1.81 0.72 -0.40
CA TRP A 88 -0.97 -0.07 0.52
C TRP A 88 0.25 0.71 1.05
N GLY A 89 0.38 1.99 0.71
CA GLY A 89 1.46 2.87 1.19
C GLY A 89 2.56 3.13 0.17
N GLY A 90 2.40 2.70 -1.08
CA GLY A 90 3.35 2.98 -2.17
C GLY A 90 4.68 2.27 -2.02
N ASP A 91 5.71 2.78 -2.70
CA ASP A 91 7.06 2.22 -2.63
C ASP A 91 7.63 2.29 -1.19
N GLU A 92 7.32 3.35 -0.46
CA GLU A 92 7.65 3.46 0.97
C GLU A 92 6.97 2.38 1.82
N GLY A 93 5.75 1.98 1.46
CA GLY A 93 5.02 0.89 2.10
C GLY A 93 5.68 -0.45 1.84
N LYS A 94 6.12 -0.70 0.59
CA LYS A 94 6.88 -1.90 0.22
C LYS A 94 8.16 -2.00 1.04
N GLU A 95 9.02 -1.00 0.97
CA GLU A 95 10.29 -1.02 1.70
C GLU A 95 10.09 -1.14 3.21
N TRP A 96 9.05 -0.51 3.76
CA TRP A 96 8.73 -0.63 5.17
C TRP A 96 8.32 -2.05 5.53
N ALA A 97 7.46 -2.68 4.73
CA ALA A 97 7.00 -4.04 4.95
C ALA A 97 8.16 -5.04 4.86
N ASP A 98 9.06 -4.88 3.88
CA ASP A 98 10.27 -5.69 3.73
C ASP A 98 11.15 -5.60 5.00
N ARG A 99 11.44 -4.37 5.46
CA ARG A 99 12.23 -4.16 6.69
C ARG A 99 11.57 -4.68 7.96
N GLN A 100 10.25 -4.58 8.08
CA GLN A 100 9.54 -5.14 9.25
C GLN A 100 9.50 -6.67 9.17
N ARG A 101 9.33 -7.24 7.97
CA ARG A 101 9.30 -8.69 7.76
C ARG A 101 10.61 -9.34 8.20
N GLU A 102 11.75 -8.75 7.85
CA GLU A 102 13.06 -9.23 8.29
C GLU A 102 13.17 -9.29 9.82
N LYS A 103 12.62 -8.30 10.53
CA LYS A 103 12.62 -8.27 12.00
C LYS A 103 11.74 -9.33 12.65
N ILE A 104 10.66 -9.75 11.98
CA ILE A 104 9.75 -10.79 12.49
C ILE A 104 10.35 -12.19 12.33
N ASP A 105 11.15 -12.42 11.29
CA ASP A 105 11.83 -13.71 11.06
C ASP A 105 13.15 -13.86 11.87
N THR A 106 13.55 -12.85 12.65
CA THR A 106 14.76 -12.86 13.48
C THR A 106 14.42 -13.13 14.95
#